data_AF-K2KEX6-F1
#
_entry.id   AF-K2KEX6-F1
#
_cell.length_a   1.000
_cell.length_b   1.000
_cell.length_c   1.000
_cell.angle_alpha   90.00
_cell.angle_beta   90.00
_cell.angle_gamma   90.00
#
_symmetry.space_group_name_H-M   'P 1'
#
loop_
_entity.id
_entity.type
_entity.pdbx_description
1 polymer ?
#
loop_
_entity_poly.entity_id
_entity_poly.type
_entity_poly.pdbx_seq_one_letter_code
_entity_poly.pdbx_strand_id
1 'polypeptide(L)'
;MSDVLDTELLQQYLDALGSEGLQQTVVTFEKVIGEYVNLMAGELNAQNEEGLRRQAHKVKGACSSLGLLVLMDDMKHLEKAEWQWPEAYELLQQWPQKVPEHLAILKQWIAKQG
;
A
#
# COMPACT_ATOMS: atom_id res chain seq x y z
N MET A 1 -2.61 14.84 -13.24
CA MET A 1 -2.30 14.86 -11.80
C MET A 1 -2.53 13.45 -11.32
N SER A 2 -1.51 12.77 -10.81
CA SER A 2 -1.68 11.42 -10.26
C SER A 2 -2.40 11.58 -8.93
N ASP A 3 -3.63 11.09 -8.85
CA ASP A 3 -4.38 11.12 -7.60
C ASP A 3 -3.66 10.23 -6.58
N VAL A 4 -3.45 10.77 -5.38
CA VAL A 4 -2.77 10.04 -4.28
C VAL A 4 -3.72 9.02 -3.65
N LEU A 5 -5.01 9.34 -3.67
CA LEU A 5 -6.09 8.53 -3.10
C LEU A 5 -7.17 8.26 -4.15
N ASP A 6 -7.74 7.06 -4.11
CA ASP A 6 -8.98 6.71 -4.82
C ASP A 6 -10.17 7.23 -4.01
N THR A 7 -10.54 8.49 -4.22
CA THR A 7 -11.62 9.12 -3.46
C THR A 7 -12.99 8.55 -3.78
N GLU A 8 -13.19 7.95 -4.95
CA GLU A 8 -14.45 7.31 -5.33
C GLU A 8 -14.66 6.04 -4.50
N LEU A 9 -13.64 5.18 -4.43
CA LEU A 9 -13.66 3.99 -3.58
C LEU A 9 -13.84 4.36 -2.10
N LEU A 10 -13.09 5.37 -1.63
CA LEU A 10 -13.17 5.81 -0.24
C LEU A 10 -14.55 6.36 0.12
N GLN A 11 -15.23 7.05 -0.81
CA GLN A 11 -16.59 7.51 -0.61
C GLN A 11 -17.56 6.32 -0.48
N GLN A 12 -17.45 5.30 -1.34
CA GLN A 12 -18.28 4.09 -1.23
C GLN A 12 -18.09 3.38 0.12
N TYR A 13 -16.85 3.33 0.62
CA TYR A 13 -16.55 2.72 1.90
C TYR A 13 -17.07 3.55 3.07
N LEU A 14 -17.00 4.89 2.97
CA LEU A 14 -17.59 5.78 3.95
C LEU A 14 -19.11 5.60 4.01
N ASP A 15 -19.78 5.51 2.86
CA ASP A 15 -21.24 5.33 2.79
C ASP A 15 -21.67 3.96 3.36
N ALA A 16 -20.84 2.93 3.19
CA ALA A 16 -21.13 1.57 3.65
C ALA A 16 -20.76 1.31 5.13
N LEU A 17 -19.64 1.84 5.60
CA LEU A 17 -19.05 1.52 6.91
C LEU A 17 -19.13 2.68 7.92
N GLY A 18 -19.41 3.89 7.46
CA GLY A 18 -19.25 5.11 8.24
C GLY A 18 -17.78 5.48 8.48
N SER A 19 -17.55 6.67 9.04
CA SER A 19 -16.20 7.19 9.29
C SER A 19 -15.41 6.33 10.30
N GLU A 20 -16.07 5.83 11.34
CA GLU A 20 -15.47 4.93 12.34
C GLU A 20 -15.04 3.59 11.73
N GLY A 21 -15.89 2.97 10.90
CA GLY A 21 -15.57 1.72 10.23
C GLY A 21 -14.39 1.87 9.26
N LEU A 22 -14.36 2.97 8.49
CA LEU A 22 -13.23 3.27 7.60
C LEU A 22 -11.92 3.51 8.37
N GLN A 23 -11.97 4.21 9.51
CA GLN A 23 -10.81 4.37 10.40
C GLN A 23 -10.30 3.02 10.92
N GLN A 24 -11.20 2.10 11.28
CA GLN A 24 -10.81 0.77 11.74
C GLN A 24 -10.12 -0.06 10.64
N THR A 25 -10.52 0.12 9.37
CA THR A 25 -9.83 -0.49 8.22
C THR A 25 -8.40 0.06 8.08
N VAL A 26 -8.21 1.38 8.26
CA VAL A 26 -6.86 2.00 8.25
C VAL A 26 -5.97 1.42 9.36
N VAL A 27 -6.49 1.31 10.58
CA VAL A 27 -5.75 0.72 11.72
C VAL A 27 -5.38 -0.74 11.45
N THR A 28 -6.25 -1.49 10.78
CA THR A 28 -5.99 -2.89 10.42
C THR A 28 -4.86 -2.99 9.40
N PHE A 29 -4.88 -2.13 8.38
CA PHE A 29 -3.80 -2.04 7.40
C PHE A 29 -2.44 -1.71 8.04
N GLU A 30 -2.39 -0.73 8.95
CA GLU A 30 -1.16 -0.35 9.66
C GLU A 30 -0.51 -1.54 10.41
N LYS A 31 -1.34 -2.44 10.96
CA LYS A 31 -0.85 -3.63 11.66
C LYS A 31 -0.26 -4.67 10.71
N VAL A 32 -0.90 -4.91 9.57
CA VAL A 32 -0.49 -5.97 8.63
C VAL A 32 0.63 -5.53 7.69
N ILE A 33 0.74 -4.22 7.42
CA ILE A 33 1.69 -3.74 6.41
C ILE A 33 3.15 -3.96 6.82
N GLY A 34 3.45 -3.84 8.12
CA GLY A 34 4.79 -4.13 8.65
C GLY A 34 5.19 -5.59 8.46
N GLU A 35 4.26 -6.53 8.63
CA GLU A 35 4.51 -7.95 8.38
C GLU A 35 4.84 -8.19 6.91
N TYR A 36 4.07 -7.60 5.99
CA TYR A 36 4.34 -7.76 4.57
C TYR A 36 5.68 -7.15 4.13
N VAL A 37 6.05 -5.98 4.66
CA VAL A 37 7.36 -5.36 4.40
C VAL A 37 8.49 -6.28 4.84
N ASN A 38 8.38 -6.90 6.02
CA ASN A 38 9.38 -7.86 6.51
C ASN A 38 9.50 -9.09 5.61
N LEU A 39 8.36 -9.64 5.14
CA LEU A 39 8.36 -10.76 4.20
C LEU A 39 9.00 -10.38 2.87
N MET A 40 8.67 -9.21 2.30
CA MET A 40 9.30 -8.71 1.07
C MET A 40 10.81 -8.54 1.21
N ALA A 41 11.27 -8.01 2.35
CA ALA A 41 12.70 -7.87 2.63
C ALA A 41 13.42 -9.23 2.69
N GLY A 42 12.75 -10.26 3.21
CA GLY A 42 13.26 -11.64 3.21
C GLY A 42 13.45 -12.19 1.78
N GLU A 43 12.43 -12.06 0.94
CA GLU A 43 12.50 -12.51 -0.47
C GLU A 43 13.54 -11.73 -1.27
N LEU A 44 13.65 -10.42 -1.02
CA LEU A 44 14.64 -9.55 -1.65
C LEU A 44 16.07 -9.94 -1.25
N ASN A 45 16.32 -10.24 0.03
CA ASN A 45 17.64 -10.70 0.50
C ASN A 45 18.00 -12.08 -0.07
N ALA A 46 17.02 -12.95 -0.28
CA ALA A 46 17.20 -14.24 -0.92
C ALA A 46 17.28 -14.16 -2.46
N GLN A 47 17.11 -12.97 -3.04
CA GLN A 47 16.95 -12.77 -4.49
C GLN A 47 15.92 -13.73 -5.10
N ASN A 48 14.83 -13.97 -4.38
CA ASN A 48 13.72 -14.80 -4.83
C ASN A 48 12.68 -13.94 -5.55
N GLU A 49 12.79 -13.85 -6.87
CA GLU A 49 11.89 -13.03 -7.69
C GLU A 49 10.43 -13.48 -7.57
N GLU A 50 10.16 -14.78 -7.66
CA GLU A 50 8.79 -15.30 -7.59
C GLU A 50 8.15 -15.03 -6.23
N GLY A 51 8.93 -15.23 -5.15
CA GLY A 51 8.53 -14.89 -3.79
C GLY A 51 8.23 -13.40 -3.66
N LEU A 52 9.12 -12.54 -4.17
CA LEU A 52 8.95 -11.10 -4.11
C LEU A 52 7.69 -10.63 -4.86
N ARG A 53 7.47 -11.11 -6.08
CA ARG A 53 6.27 -10.79 -6.88
C ARG A 53 4.99 -11.21 -6.14
N ARG A 54 5.00 -12.36 -5.48
CA ARG A 54 3.87 -12.87 -4.69
C ARG A 54 3.58 -12.01 -3.47
N GLN A 55 4.60 -11.54 -2.76
CA GLN A 55 4.39 -10.61 -1.64
C GLN A 55 3.92 -9.25 -2.14
N ALA A 56 4.50 -8.72 -3.22
CA ALA A 56 4.06 -7.47 -3.84
C ALA A 56 2.58 -7.51 -4.24
N HIS A 57 2.09 -8.64 -4.78
CA HIS A 57 0.67 -8.83 -5.08
C HIS A 57 -0.24 -8.66 -3.84
N LYS A 58 0.17 -9.22 -2.69
CA LYS A 58 -0.60 -9.10 -1.44
C LYS A 58 -0.62 -7.65 -0.93
N VAL A 59 0.53 -6.98 -0.94
CA VAL A 59 0.65 -5.58 -0.51
C VAL A 59 -0.15 -4.67 -1.43
N LYS A 60 -0.07 -4.88 -2.75
CA LYS A 60 -0.89 -4.18 -3.73
C LYS A 60 -2.38 -4.33 -3.41
N GLY A 61 -2.85 -5.53 -3.10
CA GLY A 61 -4.24 -5.78 -2.70
C GLY A 61 -4.64 -4.99 -1.46
N ALA A 62 -3.79 -4.97 -0.44
CA ALA A 62 -4.02 -4.19 0.77
C ALA A 62 -4.06 -2.67 0.49
N CYS A 63 -3.15 -2.15 -0.34
CA CYS A 63 -3.13 -0.73 -0.72
C CYS A 63 -4.36 -0.35 -1.55
N SER A 64 -4.75 -1.20 -2.49
CA SER A 64 -5.94 -1.03 -3.32
C SER A 64 -7.20 -0.98 -2.46
N SER A 65 -7.31 -1.81 -1.42
CA SER A 65 -8.47 -1.80 -0.51
C SER A 65 -8.60 -0.51 0.32
N LEU A 66 -7.55 0.31 0.42
CA LEU A 66 -7.59 1.61 1.09
C LEU A 66 -7.50 2.79 0.13
N GLY A 67 -7.58 2.54 -1.18
CA GLY A 67 -7.44 3.58 -2.19
C GLY A 67 -6.06 4.25 -2.20
N LEU A 68 -5.00 3.61 -1.70
CA LEU A 68 -3.64 4.18 -1.64
C LEU A 68 -2.94 3.99 -3.00
N LEU A 69 -3.30 4.82 -3.98
CA LEU A 69 -2.95 4.63 -5.40
C LEU A 69 -1.44 4.58 -5.66
N VAL A 70 -0.68 5.52 -5.10
CA VAL A 70 0.78 5.59 -5.31
C VAL A 70 1.48 4.35 -4.74
N LEU A 71 1.12 3.94 -3.52
CA LEU A 71 1.68 2.75 -2.89
C LEU A 71 1.30 1.47 -3.64
N MET A 72 0.07 1.41 -4.16
CA MET A 72 -0.42 0.31 -4.99
C MET A 72 0.36 0.21 -6.30
N ASP A 73 0.64 1.33 -6.96
CA ASP A 73 1.37 1.34 -8.23
C ASP A 73 2.83 0.90 -8.07
N ASP A 74 3.50 1.30 -6.98
CA ASP A 74 4.85 0.80 -6.65
C ASP A 74 4.86 -0.73 -6.51
N MET A 75 3.85 -1.31 -5.84
CA MET A 75 3.74 -2.77 -5.69
C MET A 75 3.35 -3.47 -6.98
N LYS A 76 2.50 -2.84 -7.80
CA LYS A 76 2.15 -3.34 -9.14
C LYS A 76 3.36 -3.39 -10.06
N HIS A 77 4.27 -2.43 -9.93
CA HIS A 77 5.56 -2.43 -10.65
C HIS A 77 6.39 -3.64 -10.24
N LEU A 78 6.63 -3.85 -8.94
CA LEU A 78 7.34 -5.05 -8.45
C LEU A 78 6.66 -6.36 -8.87
N GLU A 79 5.33 -6.41 -8.87
CA GLU A 79 4.58 -7.63 -9.23
C GLU A 79 4.68 -7.96 -10.73
N LYS A 80 4.56 -6.97 -11.62
CA LYS A 80 4.27 -7.21 -13.05
C LYS A 80 5.32 -6.71 -14.02
N ALA A 81 6.11 -5.69 -13.65
CA ALA A 81 7.10 -5.15 -14.56
C ALA A 81 8.34 -6.06 -14.62
N GLU A 82 9.13 -5.87 -15.67
CA GLU A 82 10.51 -6.31 -15.68
C GLU A 82 11.35 -5.26 -14.93
N TRP A 83 12.16 -5.72 -13.99
CA TRP A 83 13.04 -4.88 -13.17
C TRP A 83 14.35 -5.63 -12.91
N GLN A 84 15.37 -4.91 -12.48
CA GLN A 84 16.63 -5.50 -12.02
C GLN A 84 16.72 -5.39 -10.49
N TRP A 85 17.49 -6.26 -9.85
CA TRP A 85 17.61 -6.27 -8.39
C TRP A 85 17.90 -4.89 -7.76
N PRO A 86 18.83 -4.06 -8.27
CA PRO A 86 19.08 -2.73 -7.72
C PRO A 86 17.83 -1.83 -7.66
N GLU A 87 16.98 -1.91 -8.68
CA GLU A 87 15.72 -1.16 -8.76
C GLU A 87 14.72 -1.66 -7.71
N ALA A 88 14.60 -2.98 -7.55
CA ALA A 88 13.75 -3.57 -6.51
C ALA A 88 14.24 -3.22 -5.10
N TYR A 89 15.56 -3.18 -4.87
CA TYR A 89 16.16 -2.72 -3.61
C TYR A 89 15.81 -1.27 -3.31
N GLU A 90 16.01 -0.38 -4.28
CA GLU A 90 15.71 1.04 -4.12
C GLU A 90 14.22 1.27 -3.82
N LEU A 91 13.34 0.63 -4.59
CA LEU A 91 11.91 0.71 -4.40
C LEU A 91 11.50 0.23 -3.00
N LEU A 92 11.98 -0.93 -2.54
CA LEU A 92 11.67 -1.45 -1.20
C LEU A 92 12.32 -0.69 -0.05
N GLN A 93 13.38 0.07 -0.29
CA GLN A 93 13.94 0.98 0.73
C GLN A 93 13.11 2.26 0.85
N GLN A 94 12.61 2.79 -0.27
CA GLN A 94 11.82 4.03 -0.29
C GLN A 94 10.37 3.80 0.11
N TRP A 95 9.77 2.68 -0.30
CA TRP A 95 8.34 2.42 -0.15
C TRP A 95 7.85 2.50 1.31
N PRO A 96 8.51 1.89 2.32
CA PRO A 96 8.11 2.03 3.72
C PRO A 96 8.14 3.47 4.24
N GLN A 97 8.98 4.34 3.65
CA GLN A 97 9.07 5.76 4.03
C GLN A 97 7.89 6.56 3.48
N LYS A 98 7.32 6.14 2.34
CA LYS A 98 6.12 6.75 1.76
C LYS A 98 4.85 6.39 2.54
N VAL A 99 4.80 5.21 3.18
CA VAL A 99 3.60 4.70 3.87
C VAL A 99 3.02 5.69 4.88
N PRO A 100 3.78 6.25 5.85
CA PRO A 100 3.24 7.19 6.83
C PRO A 100 2.66 8.46 6.19
N GLU A 101 3.29 8.97 5.14
CA GLU A 101 2.84 10.17 4.42
C GLU A 101 1.48 9.92 3.75
N HIS A 102 1.35 8.84 3.00
CA HIS A 102 0.09 8.51 2.32
C HIS A 102 -1.03 8.15 3.31
N LEU A 103 -0.70 7.48 4.42
CA LEU A 103 -1.67 7.23 5.49
C LEU A 103 -2.11 8.52 6.18
N ALA A 104 -1.23 9.50 6.37
CA ALA A 104 -1.60 10.79 6.91
C ALA A 104 -2.58 11.52 5.98
N ILE A 105 -2.34 11.49 4.66
CA ILE A 105 -3.26 12.06 3.66
C ILE A 105 -4.63 11.37 3.73
N LEU A 106 -4.67 10.04 3.81
CA LEU A 106 -5.91 9.26 3.98
C LEU A 106 -6.65 9.65 5.26
N LYS A 107 -5.96 9.69 6.41
CA LYS A 107 -6.57 10.07 7.70
C LYS A 107 -7.11 11.50 7.67
N GLN A 108 -6.40 12.44 7.06
CA GLN A 108 -6.87 13.81 6.87
C GLN A 108 -8.09 13.88 5.95
N TRP A 109 -8.13 13.07 4.89
CA TRP A 109 -9.31 12.99 4.04
C TRP A 109 -10.52 12.48 4.81
N ILE A 110 -10.38 11.38 5.57
CA ILE A 110 -11.46 10.82 6.39
C ILE A 110 -11.96 11.85 7.42
N ALA A 111 -11.05 12.56 8.09
CA ALA A 111 -11.39 13.58 9.08
C ALA A 111 -12.14 14.79 8.50
N LYS A 112 -12.09 15.02 7.18
CA LYS A 112 -12.87 16.08 6.50
C LYS A 112 -14.29 15.63 6.14
N GLN A 113 -14.58 14.33 6.16
CA GLN A 113 -15.89 13.78 5.85
C GLN A 113 -16.82 13.69 7.06
N GLY A 114 -16.34 14.08 8.25
CA GLY A 114 -17.07 14.07 9.51
C GLY A 114 -17.03 15.44 10.19
#